data_AF-A0A482UXA7-F1
#
_entry.id   AF-A0A482UXA7-F1
#
_cell.length_a   1.000
_cell.length_b   1.000
_cell.length_c   1.000
_cell.angle_alpha   90.00
_cell.angle_beta   90.00
_cell.angle_gamma   90.00
#
_symmetry.space_group_name_H-M   'P 1'
#
loop_
_entity.id
_entity.type
_entity.pdbx_description
1 polymer ?
#
loop_
_entity_poly.entity_id
_entity_poly.type
_entity_poly.pdbx_seq_one_letter_code
_entity_poly.pdbx_strand_id
1 'polypeptide(L)'
;MTCLFKCRVITKMTQSVTHDYSHLTHAESYYNLPLAPPDLITMPPTPTRHYHCIAEDKRIQIITLREQRYTLREISKKTKVKKETVQAVLRKWKQHHTIQDLHKAGRPAKADAHTRRRLARMTQSGEVSTAPELALVAASNDIIHVSASTARRLLHQEGLQAMHMVKKPLLTREHKKRRLEWAHRD
;
A
#
# COMPACT_ATOMS: atom_id res chain seq x y z
N MET A 1 27.99 1.92 19.92
CA MET A 1 26.77 1.92 20.76
C MET A 1 25.88 0.78 20.30
N THR A 2 25.86 -0.32 21.05
CA THR A 2 25.24 -1.59 20.70
C THR A 2 23.77 -1.62 21.15
N CYS A 3 22.85 -1.64 20.19
CA CYS A 3 21.41 -1.78 20.48
C CYS A 3 21.07 -3.28 20.53
N LEU A 4 20.97 -3.83 21.75
CA LEU A 4 20.56 -5.21 22.02
C LEU A 4 19.03 -5.27 22.20
N PHE A 5 18.28 -5.57 21.13
CA PHE A 5 16.88 -5.98 21.28
C PHE A 5 16.82 -7.49 21.51
N LYS A 6 16.64 -7.91 22.77
CA LYS A 6 16.36 -9.29 23.17
C LYS A 6 14.88 -9.60 22.87
N CYS A 7 14.60 -10.34 21.81
CA CYS A 7 13.32 -11.04 21.67
C CYS A 7 13.29 -12.26 22.59
N ARG A 8 12.45 -12.22 23.63
CA ARG A 8 12.18 -13.35 24.52
C ARG A 8 11.09 -14.22 23.89
N VAL A 9 11.47 -15.38 23.36
CA VAL A 9 10.54 -16.39 22.84
C VAL A 9 9.90 -17.12 24.03
N ILE A 10 8.58 -17.07 24.14
CA ILE A 10 7.81 -17.86 25.12
C ILE A 10 7.38 -19.15 24.43
N THR A 11 8.04 -20.26 24.76
CA THR A 11 7.61 -21.62 24.41
C THR A 11 6.59 -22.11 25.45
N LYS A 12 5.36 -22.41 25.03
CA LYS A 12 4.44 -23.25 25.80
C LYS A 12 4.39 -24.62 25.15
N MET A 13 4.79 -25.63 25.93
CA MET A 13 4.62 -27.05 25.61
C MET A 13 3.16 -27.43 25.74
N THR A 14 2.62 -28.12 24.75
CA THR A 14 1.36 -28.87 24.85
C THR A 14 1.66 -30.32 24.50
N GLN A 15 1.32 -31.20 25.44
CA GLN A 15 1.58 -32.64 25.40
C GLN A 15 0.79 -33.31 24.28
N SER A 16 1.44 -34.29 23.66
CA SER A 16 0.92 -35.22 22.66
C SER A 16 -0.05 -36.22 23.28
N VAL A 17 -1.24 -36.36 22.71
CA VAL A 17 -2.12 -37.54 22.92
C VAL A 17 -2.29 -38.22 21.58
N THR A 18 -1.81 -39.46 21.50
CA THR A 18 -1.97 -40.40 20.41
C THR A 18 -3.43 -40.80 20.30
N HIS A 19 -4.04 -40.63 19.13
CA HIS A 19 -5.31 -41.27 18.82
C HIS A 19 -5.15 -42.12 17.56
N ASP A 20 -5.54 -43.37 17.71
CA ASP A 20 -5.30 -44.48 16.81
C ASP A 20 -5.99 -44.30 15.46
N TYR A 21 -5.26 -44.67 14.42
CA TYR A 21 -5.68 -44.74 13.03
C TYR A 21 -6.48 -46.02 12.80
N SER A 22 -7.77 -45.93 12.51
CA SER A 22 -8.51 -46.96 11.75
C SER A 22 -9.92 -46.50 11.37
N HIS A 23 -10.12 -46.13 10.10
CA HIS A 23 -11.29 -46.51 9.27
C HIS A 23 -11.17 -45.89 7.87
N LEU A 24 -10.35 -46.52 7.03
CA LEU A 24 -10.40 -46.39 5.58
C LEU A 24 -11.33 -47.49 5.06
N THR A 25 -12.59 -47.18 4.72
CA THR A 25 -13.42 -47.93 3.75
C THR A 25 -14.76 -47.20 3.46
N HIS A 26 -14.74 -45.94 2.99
CA HIS A 26 -15.88 -45.35 2.26
C HIS A 26 -15.53 -44.04 1.53
N ALA A 27 -14.40 -43.99 0.82
CA ALA A 27 -13.95 -42.75 0.16
C ALA A 27 -13.60 -42.90 -1.33
N GLU A 28 -14.03 -44.00 -1.99
CA GLU A 28 -13.70 -44.24 -3.41
C GLU A 28 -14.91 -44.22 -4.37
N SER A 29 -16.11 -43.81 -3.92
CA SER A 29 -17.27 -43.65 -4.81
C SER A 29 -17.63 -42.20 -5.15
N TYR A 30 -16.91 -41.20 -4.61
CA TYR A 30 -17.22 -39.79 -4.81
C TYR A 30 -16.39 -39.10 -5.92
N TYR A 31 -15.33 -39.74 -6.43
CA TYR A 31 -14.41 -39.13 -7.41
C TYR A 31 -14.51 -39.73 -8.82
N ASN A 32 -15.70 -40.08 -9.29
CA ASN A 32 -15.92 -40.44 -10.69
C ASN A 32 -17.19 -39.80 -11.26
N LEU A 33 -17.31 -38.46 -11.14
CA LEU A 33 -18.14 -37.66 -12.06
C LEU A 33 -17.21 -36.97 -13.08
N PRO A 34 -17.45 -37.12 -14.40
CA PRO A 34 -16.70 -36.38 -15.41
C PRO A 34 -16.93 -34.88 -15.21
N LEU A 35 -15.90 -34.16 -14.76
CA LEU A 35 -15.89 -32.70 -14.75
C LEU A 35 -15.82 -32.25 -16.21
N ALA A 36 -16.97 -31.98 -16.82
CA ALA A 36 -17.00 -31.17 -18.03
C ALA A 36 -16.28 -29.84 -17.74
N PRO A 37 -15.41 -29.34 -18.64
CA PRO A 37 -14.71 -28.09 -18.40
C PRO A 37 -15.77 -27.00 -18.18
N PRO A 38 -15.65 -26.17 -17.12
CA PRO A 38 -16.51 -25.02 -17.00
C PRO A 38 -16.19 -24.14 -18.21
N ASP A 39 -17.13 -24.06 -19.14
CA ASP A 39 -17.12 -23.03 -20.17
C ASP A 39 -16.79 -21.72 -19.45
N LEU A 40 -15.71 -21.07 -19.90
CA LEU A 40 -15.26 -19.80 -19.38
C LEU A 40 -16.36 -18.77 -19.63
N ILE A 41 -17.36 -18.72 -18.74
CA ILE A 41 -18.30 -17.62 -18.64
C ILE A 41 -17.47 -16.43 -18.17
N THR A 42 -16.81 -15.81 -19.14
CA THR A 42 -16.15 -14.53 -18.99
C THR A 42 -17.28 -13.55 -18.78
N MET A 43 -17.67 -13.32 -17.52
CA MET A 43 -18.59 -12.23 -17.19
C MET A 43 -18.03 -10.96 -17.85
N PRO A 44 -18.79 -10.26 -18.71
CA PRO A 44 -18.29 -9.07 -19.35
C PRO A 44 -17.82 -8.10 -18.26
N PRO A 45 -16.66 -7.44 -18.46
CA PRO A 45 -16.14 -6.50 -17.48
C PRO A 45 -17.23 -5.47 -17.18
N THR A 46 -17.53 -5.26 -15.89
CA THR A 46 -18.48 -4.23 -15.49
C THR A 46 -18.01 -2.89 -16.06
N PRO A 47 -18.88 -2.11 -16.72
CA PRO A 47 -18.48 -0.86 -17.33
C PRO A 47 -17.94 0.05 -16.23
N THR A 48 -16.63 0.29 -16.27
CA THR A 48 -15.98 1.18 -15.33
C THR A 48 -16.57 2.56 -15.58
N ARG A 49 -17.08 3.24 -14.54
CA ARG A 49 -17.58 4.62 -14.65
C ARG A 49 -16.43 5.53 -15.11
N HIS A 50 -16.24 5.68 -16.41
CA HIS A 50 -15.26 6.57 -16.97
C HIS A 50 -15.84 7.97 -16.94
N TYR A 51 -15.49 8.74 -15.91
CA TYR A 51 -15.79 10.17 -15.90
C TYR A 51 -15.18 10.79 -17.16
N HIS A 52 -16.01 11.43 -17.99
CA HIS A 52 -15.53 12.12 -19.18
C HIS A 52 -14.78 13.39 -18.75
N CYS A 53 -13.49 13.27 -18.45
CA CYS A 53 -12.60 14.42 -18.32
C CYS A 53 -12.35 15.04 -19.70
N ILE A 54 -12.22 16.36 -19.76
CA ILE A 54 -11.80 17.00 -21.02
C ILE A 54 -10.32 16.69 -21.22
N ALA A 55 -9.98 16.11 -22.38
CA ALA A 55 -8.59 15.89 -22.81
C ALA A 55 -7.78 17.19 -22.83
N GLU A 56 -6.48 17.10 -22.60
CA GLU A 56 -5.59 18.26 -22.50
C GLU A 56 -5.60 19.10 -23.79
N ASP A 57 -5.61 18.46 -24.96
CA ASP A 57 -5.68 19.12 -26.28
C ASP A 57 -6.85 20.09 -26.39
N LYS A 58 -8.03 19.67 -25.91
CA LYS A 58 -9.23 20.51 -25.93
C LYS A 58 -9.10 21.69 -24.97
N ARG A 59 -8.38 21.55 -23.84
CA ARG A 59 -8.13 22.66 -22.91
C ARG A 59 -7.19 23.69 -23.52
N ILE A 60 -6.13 23.23 -24.18
CA ILE A 60 -5.20 24.10 -24.93
C ILE A 60 -5.98 24.87 -25.99
N GLN A 61 -6.77 24.17 -26.81
CA GLN A 61 -7.57 24.79 -27.86
C GLN A 61 -8.54 25.85 -27.32
N ILE A 62 -9.18 25.59 -26.16
CA ILE A 62 -10.05 26.57 -25.48
C ILE A 62 -9.27 27.84 -25.09
N ILE A 63 -8.06 27.69 -24.54
CA ILE A 63 -7.22 28.82 -24.12
C ILE A 63 -6.78 29.64 -25.33
N THR A 64 -6.24 29.00 -26.36
CA THR A 64 -5.80 29.67 -27.60
C THR A 64 -6.95 30.43 -28.27
N LEU A 65 -8.14 29.83 -28.39
CA LEU A 65 -9.30 30.51 -28.96
C LEU A 65 -9.74 31.70 -28.09
N ARG A 66 -9.56 31.63 -26.77
CA ARG A 66 -9.88 32.76 -25.88
C ARG A 66 -8.91 33.92 -26.06
N GLU A 67 -7.63 33.64 -26.29
CA GLU A 67 -6.60 34.65 -26.59
C GLU A 67 -6.92 35.37 -27.91
N GLN A 68 -7.42 34.63 -28.90
CA GLN A 68 -7.94 35.14 -30.18
C GLN A 68 -9.28 35.91 -30.06
N ARG A 69 -9.75 36.20 -28.84
CA ARG A 69 -10.96 36.99 -28.53
C ARG A 69 -12.29 36.39 -29.01
N TYR A 70 -12.35 35.08 -29.26
CA TYR A 70 -13.62 34.40 -29.54
C TYR A 70 -14.56 34.40 -28.33
N THR A 71 -15.87 34.43 -28.61
CA THR A 71 -16.89 34.34 -27.56
C THR A 71 -17.02 32.92 -27.02
N LEU A 72 -17.51 32.77 -25.79
CA LEU A 72 -17.68 31.44 -25.15
C LEU A 72 -18.57 30.49 -25.96
N ARG A 73 -19.59 31.03 -26.65
CA ARG A 73 -20.51 30.23 -27.49
C ARG A 73 -19.80 29.68 -28.72
N GLU A 74 -18.95 30.49 -29.37
CA GLU A 74 -18.18 30.07 -30.54
C GLU A 74 -17.12 29.03 -30.17
N ILE A 75 -16.43 29.23 -29.04
CA ILE A 75 -15.45 28.28 -28.52
C ILE A 75 -16.12 26.92 -28.25
N SER A 76 -17.29 26.91 -27.60
CA SER A 76 -18.07 25.70 -27.34
C SER A 76 -18.42 24.95 -28.63
N LYS A 77 -18.89 25.66 -29.66
CA LYS A 77 -19.21 25.07 -30.98
C LYS A 77 -17.99 24.49 -31.68
N LYS A 78 -16.87 25.22 -31.71
CA LYS A 78 -15.61 24.77 -32.36
C LYS A 78 -14.99 23.55 -31.66
N THR A 79 -14.95 23.57 -30.33
CA THR A 79 -14.29 22.51 -29.53
C THR A 79 -15.20 21.32 -29.22
N LYS A 80 -16.51 21.43 -29.53
CA LYS A 80 -17.54 20.45 -29.18
C LYS A 80 -17.56 20.12 -27.68
N VAL A 81 -17.37 21.15 -26.84
CA VAL A 81 -17.41 21.08 -25.38
C VAL A 81 -18.56 21.94 -24.88
N LYS A 82 -19.27 21.49 -23.85
CA LYS A 82 -20.35 22.26 -23.22
C LYS A 82 -19.84 23.61 -22.73
N LYS A 83 -20.65 24.66 -22.88
CA LYS A 83 -20.28 26.05 -22.55
C LYS A 83 -19.85 26.19 -21.08
N GLU A 84 -20.51 25.48 -20.16
CA GLU A 84 -20.21 25.48 -18.73
C GLU A 84 -18.79 24.97 -18.47
N THR A 85 -18.38 23.94 -19.22
CA THR A 85 -17.05 23.37 -19.06
C THR A 85 -15.97 24.25 -19.68
N VAL A 86 -16.25 24.91 -20.81
CA VAL A 86 -15.38 25.97 -21.36
C VAL A 86 -15.16 27.07 -20.32
N GLN A 87 -16.22 27.54 -19.67
CA GLN A 87 -16.13 28.55 -18.63
C GLN A 87 -15.32 28.08 -17.41
N ALA A 88 -15.50 26.82 -16.99
CA ALA A 88 -14.72 26.23 -15.89
C ALA A 88 -13.22 26.15 -16.23
N VAL A 89 -12.87 25.74 -17.45
CA VAL A 89 -11.46 25.70 -17.92
C VAL A 89 -10.85 27.09 -17.89
N LEU A 90 -11.53 28.10 -18.44
CA LEU A 90 -11.01 29.47 -18.45
C LEU A 90 -10.90 30.09 -17.05
N ARG A 91 -11.84 29.79 -16.15
CA ARG A 91 -11.75 30.22 -14.74
C ARG A 91 -10.51 29.62 -14.07
N LYS A 92 -10.27 28.32 -14.27
CA LYS A 92 -9.11 27.62 -13.74
C LYS A 92 -7.80 28.17 -14.31
N TRP A 93 -7.75 28.43 -15.62
CA TRP A 93 -6.60 29.07 -16.28
C TRP A 93 -6.29 30.45 -15.69
N LYS A 94 -7.32 31.30 -15.52
CA LYS A 94 -7.15 32.64 -14.92
C LYS A 94 -6.61 32.58 -13.48
N GLN A 95 -6.99 31.57 -12.71
CA GLN A 95 -6.61 31.45 -11.30
C GLN A 95 -5.25 30.78 -11.11
N HIS A 96 -4.96 29.72 -11.86
CA HIS A 96 -3.81 28.84 -11.62
C HIS A 96 -2.80 28.78 -12.77
N HIS A 97 -3.11 29.38 -13.93
CA HIS A 97 -2.26 29.36 -15.14
C HIS A 97 -1.75 27.96 -15.50
N THR A 98 -2.57 26.93 -15.24
CA THR A 98 -2.22 25.52 -15.40
C THR A 98 -3.28 24.80 -16.24
N ILE A 99 -2.84 23.97 -17.18
CA ILE A 99 -3.71 23.19 -18.08
C ILE A 99 -4.07 21.82 -17.44
N GLN A 100 -3.08 21.24 -16.75
CA GLN A 100 -3.22 19.97 -16.02
C GLN A 100 -4.25 20.04 -14.90
N ASP A 101 -4.80 18.89 -14.53
CA ASP A 101 -5.66 18.80 -13.35
C ASP A 101 -4.91 19.06 -12.06
N LEU A 102 -5.52 19.86 -11.20
CA LEU A 102 -4.94 20.12 -9.89
C LEU A 102 -4.99 18.83 -9.09
N HIS A 103 -3.93 18.60 -8.31
CA HIS A 103 -3.91 17.51 -7.36
C HIS A 103 -5.12 17.66 -6.42
N LYS A 104 -5.87 16.58 -6.24
CA LYS A 104 -6.96 16.54 -5.28
C LYS A 104 -6.37 16.14 -3.94
N ALA A 105 -6.34 17.06 -2.99
CA ALA A 105 -5.98 16.71 -1.62
C ALA A 105 -6.97 15.65 -1.11
N GLY A 106 -6.43 14.55 -0.61
CA GLY A 106 -7.23 13.50 0.02
C GLY A 106 -7.76 13.92 1.39
N ARG A 107 -8.44 12.99 2.05
CA ARG A 107 -8.86 13.16 3.45
C ARG A 107 -7.63 13.43 4.33
N PRO A 108 -7.67 14.42 5.24
CA PRO A 108 -6.56 14.67 6.15
C PRO A 108 -6.25 13.42 7.00
N ALA A 109 -4.96 13.25 7.29
CA ALA A 109 -4.50 12.17 8.15
C ALA A 109 -5.07 12.32 9.57
N LYS A 110 -5.32 11.20 10.25
CA LYS A 110 -5.81 11.23 11.65
C LYS A 110 -4.78 11.78 12.64
N ALA A 111 -3.49 11.64 12.34
CA ALA A 111 -2.41 12.05 13.23
C ALA A 111 -1.62 13.21 12.60
N ASP A 112 -1.42 14.25 13.39
CA ASP A 112 -0.55 15.37 13.05
C ASP A 112 0.94 14.98 13.08
N ALA A 113 1.79 15.76 12.42
CA ALA A 113 3.24 15.57 12.39
C ALA A 113 3.87 15.61 13.79
N HIS A 114 3.35 16.40 14.73
CA HIS A 114 3.83 16.36 16.12
C HIS A 114 3.51 15.02 16.79
N THR A 115 2.26 14.56 16.66
CA THR A 115 1.81 13.29 17.23
C THR A 115 2.59 12.11 16.66
N ARG A 116 2.82 12.06 15.35
CA ARG A 116 3.62 10.99 14.73
C ARG A 116 5.04 10.93 15.30
N ARG A 117 5.72 12.08 15.40
CA ARG A 117 7.08 12.16 15.98
C ARG A 117 7.10 11.73 17.45
N ARG A 118 6.07 12.06 18.23
CA ARG A 118 5.94 11.59 19.62
C ARG A 118 5.84 10.06 19.68
N LEU A 119 4.98 9.45 18.88
CA LEU A 119 4.81 8.00 18.82
C LEU A 119 6.07 7.27 18.35
N ALA A 120 6.77 7.84 17.35
CA ALA A 120 8.05 7.30 16.88
C ALA A 120 9.11 7.31 17.99
N ARG A 121 9.20 8.39 18.79
CA ARG A 121 10.13 8.47 19.92
C ARG A 121 9.85 7.42 20.99
N MET A 122 8.58 7.18 21.34
CA MET A 122 8.20 6.13 22.30
C MET A 122 8.62 4.73 21.83
N THR A 123 8.54 4.50 20.52
CA THR A 123 8.99 3.22 19.92
C THR A 123 10.51 3.10 19.94
N GLN A 124 11.23 4.19 19.62
CA GLN A 124 12.70 4.21 19.59
C GLN A 124 13.33 4.17 20.99
N SER A 125 12.68 4.76 22.01
CA SER A 125 13.13 4.69 23.40
C SER A 125 12.97 3.29 24.00
N GLY A 126 12.24 2.40 23.33
CA GLY A 126 11.94 1.06 23.82
C GLY A 126 10.80 1.02 24.84
N GLU A 127 10.07 2.13 25.04
CA GLU A 127 8.84 2.16 25.87
C GLU A 127 7.78 1.23 25.27
N VAL A 128 7.73 1.15 23.94
CA VAL A 128 6.80 0.31 23.21
C VAL A 128 7.51 -0.49 22.13
N SER A 129 7.21 -1.79 22.04
CA SER A 129 7.86 -2.69 21.08
C SER A 129 7.02 -2.91 19.82
N THR A 130 5.69 -2.92 19.95
CA THR A 130 4.78 -3.38 18.88
C THR A 130 3.71 -2.34 18.52
N ALA A 131 3.30 -2.28 17.26
CA ALA A 131 2.26 -1.34 16.81
C ALA A 131 0.88 -1.44 17.52
N PRO A 132 0.35 -2.63 17.88
CA PRO A 132 -0.88 -2.73 18.66
C PRO A 132 -0.72 -2.19 20.08
N GLU A 133 0.40 -2.49 20.72
CA GLU A 133 0.77 -1.97 22.04
C GLU A 133 0.88 -0.44 21.99
N LEU A 134 1.48 0.12 20.94
CA LEU A 134 1.57 1.56 20.73
C LEU A 134 0.19 2.21 20.61
N ALA A 135 -0.75 1.56 19.94
CA ALA A 135 -2.12 2.06 19.84
C ALA A 135 -2.82 2.08 21.20
N LEU A 136 -2.59 1.06 22.05
CA LEU A 136 -3.14 1.01 23.41
C LEU A 136 -2.52 2.09 24.31
N VAL A 137 -1.18 2.17 24.35
CA VAL A 137 -0.47 3.16 25.15
C VAL A 137 -0.79 4.59 24.69
N ALA A 138 -0.92 4.82 23.38
CA ALA A 138 -1.31 6.12 22.84
C ALA A 138 -2.76 6.50 23.21
N ALA A 139 -3.66 5.51 23.32
CA ALA A 139 -5.02 5.71 23.80
C ALA A 139 -5.05 5.97 25.30
N SER A 140 -4.26 5.24 26.10
CA SER A 140 -4.19 5.42 27.56
C SER A 140 -3.57 6.74 27.97
N ASN A 141 -2.66 7.30 27.16
CA ASN A 141 -2.01 8.58 27.40
C ASN A 141 -2.74 9.77 26.72
N ASP A 142 -3.98 9.58 26.27
CA ASP A 142 -4.81 10.56 25.57
C ASP A 142 -4.11 11.26 24.39
N ILE A 143 -3.21 10.56 23.70
CA ILE A 143 -2.44 11.10 22.59
C ILE A 143 -3.26 11.02 21.30
N ILE A 144 -3.72 9.80 20.98
CA ILE A 144 -4.53 9.53 19.79
C ILE A 144 -5.18 8.14 19.88
N HIS A 145 -6.47 8.05 19.54
CA HIS A 145 -7.16 6.77 19.36
C HIS A 145 -7.05 6.26 17.92
N VAL A 146 -6.24 5.23 17.72
CA VAL A 146 -5.97 4.62 16.41
C VAL A 146 -6.04 3.10 16.47
N SER A 147 -6.32 2.48 15.32
CA SER A 147 -6.13 1.04 15.16
C SER A 147 -4.65 0.68 15.07
N ALA A 148 -4.30 -0.57 15.40
CA ALA A 148 -2.95 -1.10 15.21
C ALA A 148 -2.43 -0.95 13.77
N SER A 149 -3.30 -1.11 12.77
CA SER A 149 -2.96 -0.91 11.36
C SER A 149 -2.59 0.55 11.05
N THR A 150 -3.27 1.50 11.69
CA THR A 150 -2.97 2.92 11.54
C THR A 150 -1.67 3.27 12.26
N ALA A 151 -1.46 2.78 13.49
CA ALA A 151 -0.20 2.94 14.21
C ALA A 151 1.00 2.43 13.38
N ARG A 152 0.89 1.24 12.76
CA ARG A 152 1.92 0.72 11.86
C ARG A 152 2.21 1.62 10.67
N ARG A 153 1.16 2.14 9.99
CA ARG A 153 1.34 3.09 8.88
C ARG A 153 2.03 4.38 9.33
N LEU A 154 1.68 4.90 10.50
CA LEU A 154 2.34 6.10 11.05
C LEU A 154 3.82 5.83 11.31
N LEU A 155 4.17 4.69 11.92
CA LEU A 155 5.57 4.30 12.12
C LEU A 155 6.33 4.15 10.80
N HIS A 156 5.71 3.55 9.79
CA HIS A 156 6.33 3.42 8.46
C HIS A 156 6.59 4.78 7.80
N GLN A 157 5.69 5.76 7.98
CA GLN A 157 5.90 7.13 7.49
C GLN A 157 7.08 7.82 8.16
N GLU A 158 7.36 7.49 9.42
CA GLU A 158 8.52 7.97 10.18
C GLU A 158 9.76 7.07 9.98
N GLY A 159 9.74 6.15 9.01
CA GLY A 159 10.87 5.28 8.67
C GLY A 159 11.07 4.08 9.60
N LEU A 160 10.20 3.87 10.58
CA LEU A 160 10.25 2.75 11.50
C LEU A 160 9.49 1.56 10.92
N GLN A 161 10.24 0.68 10.24
CA GLN A 161 9.72 -0.55 9.67
C GLN A 161 10.30 -1.75 10.40
N ALA A 162 9.44 -2.68 10.78
CA ALA A 162 9.89 -3.96 11.30
C ALA A 162 10.50 -4.76 10.14
N MET A 163 11.81 -5.04 10.22
CA MET A 163 12.51 -5.86 9.24
C MET A 163 12.91 -7.19 9.88
N HIS A 164 12.67 -8.28 9.17
CA HIS A 164 13.22 -9.57 9.53
C HIS A 164 14.65 -9.67 8.97
N MET A 165 15.65 -9.66 9.86
CA MET A 165 17.04 -9.86 9.44
C MET A 165 17.24 -11.31 8.98
N VAL A 166 17.50 -11.50 7.68
CA VAL A 166 17.86 -12.81 7.15
C VAL A 166 19.29 -13.13 7.57
N LYS A 167 19.46 -14.26 8.25
CA LYS A 167 20.79 -14.76 8.63
C LYS A 167 21.55 -15.15 7.35
N LYS A 168 22.85 -14.82 7.27
CA LYS A 168 23.70 -15.30 6.20
C LYS A 168 23.70 -16.84 6.20
N PRO A 169 23.56 -17.50 5.04
CA PRO A 169 23.68 -18.95 4.98
C PRO A 169 25.08 -19.37 5.44
N LEU A 170 25.14 -20.47 6.19
CA LEU A 170 26.42 -21.01 6.63
C LEU A 170 27.20 -21.53 5.42
N LEU A 171 28.53 -21.41 5.46
CA LEU A 171 29.38 -22.00 4.43
C LEU A 171 29.24 -23.52 4.43
N THR A 172 28.96 -24.08 3.26
CA THR A 172 29.02 -25.53 3.02
C THR A 172 30.46 -26.03 3.19
N ARG A 173 30.61 -27.33 3.44
CA ARG A 173 31.92 -27.97 3.61
C ARG A 173 32.84 -27.75 2.41
N GLU A 174 32.29 -27.82 1.20
CA GLU A 174 33.01 -27.57 -0.05
C GLU A 174 33.52 -26.13 -0.16
N HIS A 175 32.69 -25.14 0.19
CA HIS A 175 33.12 -23.74 0.20
C HIS A 175 34.25 -23.49 1.19
N LYS A 176 34.22 -24.15 2.36
CA LYS A 176 35.31 -24.07 3.35
C LYS A 176 36.60 -24.66 2.77
N LYS A 177 36.53 -25.82 2.11
CA LYS A 177 37.69 -26.48 1.49
C LYS A 177 38.34 -25.60 0.41
N ARG A 178 37.55 -25.09 -0.53
CA ARG A 178 38.04 -24.20 -1.60
C ARG A 178 38.70 -22.92 -1.07
N ARG A 179 38.14 -22.32 -0.01
CA ARG A 179 38.74 -21.14 0.62
C ARG A 179 40.07 -21.46 1.28
N LEU A 180 40.17 -22.64 1.89
CA LEU A 180 41.40 -23.12 2.52
C LEU A 180 42.47 -23.40 1.46
N GLU A 181 42.12 -24.09 0.38
CA GLU A 181 43.02 -24.34 -0.76
C GLU A 181 43.52 -23.04 -1.40
N TRP A 182 42.66 -22.02 -1.52
CA TRP A 182 43.07 -20.70 -2.02
C TRP A 182 44.06 -20.00 -1.09
N ALA A 183 43.81 -20.03 0.23
CA ALA A 183 44.68 -19.39 1.21
C ALA A 183 46.07 -20.03 1.35
N HIS A 184 46.26 -21.28 0.88
CA HIS A 184 47.55 -21.98 0.88
C HIS A 184 48.33 -21.81 -0.44
N ARG A 185 47.82 -21.02 -1.40
CA ARG A 185 48.52 -20.73 -2.66
C ARG A 185 49.47 -19.53 -2.61
N ASP A 186 49.32 -18.67 -1.60
CA ASP A 186 50.25 -17.58 -1.29
C ASP A 186 51.27 -18.04 -0.25
#